data_AF-A0A256ZN46-F1
#
_entry.id   AF-A0A256ZN46-F1
#
_cell.length_a   1.000
_cell.length_b   1.000
_cell.length_c   1.000
_cell.angle_alpha   90.00
_cell.angle_beta   90.00
_cell.angle_gamma   90.00
#
_symmetry.space_group_name_H-M   'P 1'
#
loop_
_entity.id
_entity.type
_entity.pdbx_description
1 polymer ?
#
loop_
_entity_poly.entity_id
_entity_poly.type
_entity_poly.pdbx_seq_one_letter_code
_entity_poly.pdbx_strand_id
1 'polypeptide(L)'
;MEVYELEENRPVPLLGLEILSKEGVREWNQNRVCSCQVRDASGECVLSLWNHEVDFFREGDFIVVKKGWCKAYGGDLQVSSGKYGKIELVKRPQKLKPEPQKTKEPQISLSSYLRPTLSELRSR
;
A
#
# COMPACT_ATOMS: atom_id res chain seq x y z
N MET A 1 -0.67 20.38 -14.15
CA MET A 1 0.75 20.67 -13.91
C MET A 1 1.42 19.32 -13.92
N GLU A 2 2.47 19.18 -14.71
CA GLU A 2 3.18 17.91 -14.88
C GLU A 2 4.42 17.84 -13.99
N VAL A 3 4.91 16.62 -13.74
CA VAL A 3 6.13 16.41 -12.95
C VAL A 3 7.35 17.11 -13.59
N TYR A 4 7.42 17.19 -14.92
CA TYR A 4 8.53 17.87 -15.60
C TYR A 4 8.53 19.39 -15.41
N GLU A 5 7.37 19.99 -15.14
CA GLU A 5 7.22 21.43 -14.86
C GLU A 5 7.38 21.75 -13.37
N LEU A 6 7.69 20.75 -12.53
CA LEU A 6 7.91 20.98 -11.11
C LEU A 6 9.24 21.70 -10.89
N GLU A 7 9.12 22.93 -10.41
CA GLU A 7 10.24 23.69 -9.88
C GLU A 7 10.31 23.59 -8.35
N GLU A 8 11.52 23.75 -7.82
CA GLU A 8 11.75 23.80 -6.39
C GLU A 8 11.03 25.01 -5.76
N ASN A 9 10.46 24.82 -4.58
CA ASN A 9 9.78 25.88 -3.82
C ASN A 9 8.59 26.51 -4.55
N ARG A 10 7.93 25.76 -5.43
CA ARG A 10 6.65 26.16 -6.04
C ARG A 10 5.44 25.45 -5.43
N PRO A 11 4.29 26.14 -5.37
CA PRO A 11 3.02 25.51 -5.09
C PRO A 11 2.54 24.71 -6.30
N VAL A 12 2.02 23.51 -6.03
CA VAL A 12 1.47 22.60 -7.03
C VAL A 12 -0.05 22.59 -6.88
N PRO A 13 -0.81 23.22 -7.80
CA PRO A 13 -2.26 23.37 -7.63
C PRO A 13 -2.99 22.03 -7.70
N LEU A 14 -2.63 21.18 -8.66
CA LEU A 14 -3.19 19.83 -8.83
C LEU A 14 -2.18 18.95 -9.57
N LEU A 15 -1.88 17.78 -9.01
CA LEU A 15 -0.95 16.80 -9.57
C LEU A 15 -1.46 15.38 -9.28
N GLY A 16 -1.59 14.56 -10.33
CA GLY A 16 -1.94 13.14 -10.22
C GLY A 16 -0.67 12.30 -10.13
N LEU A 17 -0.64 11.33 -9.21
CA LEU A 17 0.52 10.50 -8.93
C LEU A 17 0.09 9.07 -8.62
N GLU A 18 0.88 8.10 -9.07
CA GLU A 18 0.77 6.69 -8.71
C GLU A 18 1.85 6.34 -7.69
N ILE A 19 1.48 5.66 -6.59
CA ILE A 19 2.44 5.20 -5.59
C ILE A 19 3.05 3.87 -6.04
N LEU A 20 4.36 3.86 -6.33
CA LEU A 20 5.09 2.64 -6.69
C LEU A 20 5.51 1.86 -5.44
N SER A 21 6.25 2.52 -4.55
CA SER A 21 6.87 1.90 -3.38
C SER A 21 6.82 2.84 -2.18
N LYS A 22 6.69 2.28 -0.97
CA LYS A 22 6.70 3.03 0.28
C LYS A 22 8.00 2.79 1.03
N GLU A 23 8.72 3.86 1.35
CA GLU A 23 9.92 3.76 2.19
C GLU A 23 9.55 3.73 3.69
N GLY A 24 10.55 3.47 4.54
CA GLY A 24 10.37 3.40 5.98
C GLY A 24 9.76 4.68 6.57
N VAL A 25 8.85 4.50 7.54
CA VAL A 25 8.29 5.62 8.31
C VAL A 25 9.35 6.14 9.27
N ARG A 26 9.72 7.41 9.12
CA ARG A 26 10.59 8.13 10.05
C ARG A 26 9.75 8.96 11.02
N GLU A 27 10.17 9.05 12.26
CA GLU A 27 9.56 9.92 13.26
C GLU A 27 10.34 11.24 13.33
N TRP A 28 9.63 12.36 13.17
CA TRP A 28 10.19 13.70 13.21
C TRP A 28 9.36 14.59 14.14
N ASN A 29 9.94 15.03 15.26
CA ASN A 29 9.28 15.89 16.26
C ASN A 29 7.87 15.39 16.65
N GLN A 30 7.75 14.10 17.00
CA GLN A 30 6.48 13.42 17.34
C GLN A 30 5.49 13.23 16.17
N ASN A 31 5.82 13.72 14.98
CA ASN A 31 5.05 13.46 13.76
C ASN A 31 5.66 12.30 12.98
N ARG A 32 4.81 11.48 12.37
CA ARG A 32 5.25 10.41 11.48
C ARG A 32 5.34 10.96 10.07
N VAL A 33 6.46 10.72 9.39
CA VAL A 33 6.63 11.09 7.99
C VAL A 33 7.19 9.92 7.20
N CYS A 34 6.59 9.67 6.06
CA CYS A 34 6.93 8.54 5.21
C CYS A 34 7.21 9.03 3.79
N SER A 35 8.38 8.69 3.28
CA SER A 35 8.75 8.93 1.90
C SER A 35 8.17 7.80 1.03
N CYS A 36 7.52 8.15 -0.07
CA CYS A 36 6.97 7.21 -1.03
C CYS A 36 7.53 7.56 -2.41
N GLN A 37 7.96 6.55 -3.16
CA GLN A 37 8.29 6.71 -4.57
C GLN A 37 7.00 6.76 -5.36
N VAL A 38 6.81 7.85 -6.09
CA VAL A 38 5.62 8.08 -6.90
C VAL A 38 6.01 8.39 -8.34
N ARG A 39 5.12 8.03 -9.26
CA ARG A 39 5.31 8.25 -10.69
C ARG A 39 4.09 8.90 -11.30
N ASP A 40 4.33 9.77 -12.25
CA ASP A 40 3.34 10.34 -13.15
C ASP A 40 3.67 10.00 -14.60
N ALA A 41 2.81 10.42 -15.53
CA ALA A 41 3.06 10.32 -16.96
C ALA A 41 4.39 10.95 -17.40
N SER A 42 4.79 12.06 -16.74
CA SER A 42 5.96 12.85 -17.15
C SER A 42 7.26 12.49 -16.42
N GLY A 43 7.22 11.74 -15.30
CA GLY A 43 8.43 11.42 -14.56
C GLY A 43 8.19 10.76 -13.19
N GLU A 44 9.28 10.55 -12.45
CA GLU A 44 9.29 9.96 -11.11
C GLU A 44 9.68 11.03 -10.08
N CYS A 45 9.04 11.02 -8.92
CA CYS A 45 9.35 11.93 -7.81
C CYS A 45 9.10 11.26 -6.46
N VAL A 46 9.49 11.93 -5.37
CA VAL A 46 9.29 11.43 -4.01
C VAL A 46 8.13 12.18 -3.37
N LEU A 47 7.15 11.48 -2.82
CA LEU A 47 6.06 12.06 -2.04
C LEU A 47 6.31 11.87 -0.54
N SER A 48 6.23 12.94 0.24
CA SER A 48 6.22 12.89 1.70
C SER A 48 4.79 12.89 2.23
N LEU A 49 4.39 11.76 2.83
CA LEU A 49 3.13 11.61 3.56
C LEU A 49 3.32 11.92 5.04
N TRP A 50 2.34 12.58 5.65
CA TRP A 50 2.40 13.01 7.05
C TRP A 50 1.32 12.37 7.92
N ASN A 51 1.71 11.94 9.11
CA ASN A 51 0.84 11.44 10.18
C ASN A 51 -0.15 10.37 9.69
N HIS A 52 -1.44 10.72 9.60
CA HIS A 52 -2.53 9.82 9.24
C HIS A 52 -2.54 9.46 7.75
N GLU A 53 -1.96 10.29 6.89
CA GLU A 53 -1.82 10.01 5.45
C GLU A 53 -0.99 8.74 5.24
N VAL A 54 0.02 8.52 6.10
CA VAL A 54 0.89 7.34 6.06
C VAL A 54 0.10 6.04 6.19
N ASP A 55 -0.93 6.00 7.02
CA ASP A 55 -1.73 4.79 7.25
C ASP A 55 -2.87 4.65 6.22
N PHE A 56 -3.28 5.76 5.59
CA PHE A 56 -4.36 5.80 4.63
C PHE A 56 -3.95 5.36 3.21
N PHE A 57 -2.75 5.77 2.78
CA PHE A 57 -2.22 5.47 1.45
C PHE A 57 -1.31 4.24 1.47
N ARG A 58 -1.41 3.43 0.41
CA ARG A 58 -0.65 2.19 0.22
C ARG A 58 -0.01 2.17 -1.16
N GLU A 59 0.96 1.27 -1.32
CA GLU A 59 1.57 0.97 -2.61
C GLU A 59 0.52 0.54 -3.62
N GLY A 60 0.60 1.10 -4.84
CA GLY A 60 -0.35 0.90 -5.93
C GLY A 60 -1.58 1.81 -5.91
N ASP A 61 -1.73 2.68 -4.90
CA ASP A 61 -2.82 3.65 -4.88
C ASP A 61 -2.57 4.80 -5.88
N PHE A 62 -3.63 5.20 -6.60
CA PHE A 62 -3.61 6.41 -7.42
C PHE A 62 -4.16 7.58 -6.61
N ILE A 63 -3.35 8.61 -6.46
CA ILE A 63 -3.62 9.77 -5.63
C ILE A 63 -3.56 11.05 -6.45
N VAL A 64 -4.27 12.08 -5.98
CA VAL A 64 -4.21 13.42 -6.52
C VAL A 64 -3.89 14.37 -5.38
N VAL A 65 -2.76 15.06 -5.51
CA VAL A 65 -2.33 16.10 -4.58
C VAL A 65 -2.91 17.43 -5.05
N LYS A 66 -3.69 18.08 -4.20
CA LYS A 66 -4.24 19.42 -4.42
C LYS A 66 -3.51 20.42 -3.52
N LYS A 67 -3.13 21.58 -4.08
CA LYS A 67 -2.39 22.65 -3.37
C LYS A 67 -1.16 22.13 -2.60
N GLY A 68 -0.45 21.19 -3.21
CA GLY A 68 0.79 20.63 -2.67
C GLY A 68 1.94 21.62 -2.76
N TRP A 69 3.08 21.22 -2.21
CA TRP A 69 4.32 21.98 -2.25
C TRP A 69 5.46 21.07 -2.71
N CYS A 70 6.20 21.52 -3.73
CA CYS A 70 7.40 20.83 -4.19
C CYS A 70 8.63 21.45 -3.55
N LYS A 71 9.50 20.61 -2.99
CA LYS A 71 10.77 21.00 -2.38
C LYS A 71 11.85 20.06 -2.89
N ALA A 72 12.99 20.57 -3.35
CA ALA A 72 14.14 19.71 -3.62
C ALA A 72 14.87 19.35 -2.34
N TYR A 73 15.27 18.09 -2.22
CA TYR A 73 16.12 17.61 -1.16
C TYR A 73 17.25 16.78 -1.78
N GLY A 74 18.48 17.28 -1.73
CA GLY A 74 19.65 16.56 -2.24
C GLY A 74 19.72 16.40 -3.77
N GLY A 75 18.93 17.18 -4.53
CA GLY A 75 18.82 17.09 -5.99
C GLY A 75 17.56 16.36 -6.46
N ASP A 76 16.85 15.67 -5.56
CA ASP A 76 15.60 15.00 -5.86
C ASP A 76 14.38 15.87 -5.49
N LEU A 77 13.37 15.87 -6.37
CA LEU A 77 12.13 16.60 -6.14
C LEU A 77 11.23 15.84 -5.17
N GLN A 78 10.92 16.48 -4.05
CA GLN A 78 10.03 15.97 -3.02
C GLN A 78 8.73 16.78 -2.96
N VAL A 79 7.62 16.12 -3.26
CA VAL A 79 6.27 16.68 -3.15
C VAL A 79 5.72 16.42 -1.76
N SER A 80 5.00 17.39 -1.20
CA SER A 80 4.31 17.26 0.08
C SER A 80 2.94 17.92 0.02
N SER A 81 2.03 17.54 0.92
CA SER A 81 0.73 18.18 1.11
C SER A 81 0.85 19.64 1.60
N GLY A 82 2.01 20.08 2.12
CA GLY A 82 2.20 21.46 2.58
C GLY A 82 1.19 21.89 3.67
N LYS A 83 1.06 23.21 3.90
CA LYS A 83 0.16 23.75 4.95
C LYS A 83 -1.33 23.73 4.56
N TYR A 84 -1.62 23.84 3.26
CA TYR A 84 -2.99 23.98 2.74
C TYR A 84 -3.39 22.89 1.74
N GLY A 85 -2.49 21.96 1.46
CA GLY A 85 -2.77 20.91 0.50
C GLY A 85 -3.52 19.76 1.11
N LYS A 86 -4.14 19.01 0.22
CA LYS A 86 -4.93 17.82 0.51
C LYS A 86 -4.54 16.75 -0.49
N ILE A 87 -4.44 15.52 -0.02
CA ILE A 87 -4.22 14.36 -0.87
C ILE A 87 -5.54 13.60 -0.97
N GLU A 88 -6.05 13.44 -2.18
CA GLU A 88 -7.26 12.68 -2.46
C GLU A 88 -6.90 11.36 -3.13
N LEU A 89 -7.52 10.27 -2.69
CA LEU A 89 -7.37 8.97 -3.34
C LEU A 89 -8.36 8.88 -4.51
N VAL A 90 -7.85 8.71 -5.72
CA VAL A 90 -8.68 8.55 -6.93
C VAL A 90 -9.06 7.09 -7.11
N LYS A 91 -8.08 6.18 -6.99
CA LYS A 91 -8.30 4.76 -7.22
C LYS A 91 -7.53 3.96 -6.18
N ARG A 92 -8.29 3.23 -5.38
CA ARG A 92 -7.77 2.14 -4.56
C ARG A 92 -7.91 0.86 -5.39
N PRO A 93 -6.85 0.21 -5.86
CA PRO A 93 -6.98 -1.20 -6.19
C PRO A 93 -7.43 -1.89 -4.91
N GLN A 94 -8.69 -2.32 -4.87
CA GLN A 94 -9.15 -3.16 -3.77
C GLN A 94 -8.30 -4.42 -3.84
N LYS A 95 -7.27 -4.52 -2.98
CA LYS A 95 -6.83 -5.83 -2.52
C LYS A 95 -8.08 -6.43 -1.91
N LEU A 96 -8.78 -7.26 -2.69
CA LEU A 96 -9.78 -8.18 -2.20
C LEU A 96 -9.14 -8.77 -0.95
N LYS A 97 -9.67 -8.41 0.23
CA LYS A 97 -9.37 -9.19 1.43
C LYS A 97 -9.60 -10.63 0.99
N PRO A 98 -8.65 -11.56 1.12
CA PRO A 98 -9.04 -12.95 1.05
C PRO A 98 -10.16 -13.08 2.07
N GLU A 99 -11.38 -13.32 1.59
CA GLU A 99 -12.48 -13.68 2.46
C GLU A 99 -11.96 -14.82 3.35
N PRO A 100 -12.24 -14.80 4.66
CA PRO A 100 -11.87 -15.90 5.51
C PRO A 100 -12.52 -17.15 4.93
N GLN A 101 -11.71 -18.01 4.30
CA GLN A 101 -12.15 -19.30 3.81
C GLN A 101 -12.60 -20.06 5.06
N LYS A 102 -13.91 -20.13 5.27
CA LYS A 102 -14.53 -21.17 6.09
C LYS A 102 -14.25 -22.49 5.38
N THR A 103 -13.05 -23.03 5.56
CA THR A 103 -12.80 -24.44 5.31
C THR A 103 -13.64 -25.18 6.33
N LYS A 104 -14.84 -25.61 5.91
CA LYS A 104 -15.56 -26.66 6.59
C LYS A 104 -14.59 -27.82 6.71
N GLU A 105 -14.17 -28.16 7.92
CA GLU A 105 -13.59 -29.47 8.18
C GLU A 105 -14.62 -30.52 7.74
N PRO A 106 -14.36 -31.38 6.74
CA PRO A 106 -15.07 -32.63 6.71
C PRO A 106 -14.36 -33.52 7.73
N GLN A 107 -15.00 -33.70 8.88
CA GLN A 107 -14.70 -34.78 9.81
C GLN A 107 -14.94 -36.10 9.08
N ILE A 108 -13.96 -36.58 8.33
CA ILE A 108 -13.94 -37.97 7.87
C ILE A 108 -13.21 -38.73 8.97
N SER A 109 -13.98 -39.22 9.95
CA SER A 109 -13.48 -40.14 10.96
C SER A 109 -13.00 -41.42 10.26
N LEU A 110 -11.69 -41.64 10.27
CA LEU A 110 -11.01 -42.83 9.75
C LEU A 110 -11.42 -44.14 10.47
N SER A 111 -12.24 -44.07 11.51
CA SER A 111 -12.80 -45.25 12.20
C SER A 111 -13.75 -46.08 11.34
N SER A 112 -14.27 -45.52 10.24
CA SER A 112 -15.20 -46.24 9.36
C SER A 112 -14.53 -47.20 8.37
N TYR A 113 -13.19 -47.14 8.22
CA TYR A 113 -12.45 -47.95 7.23
C TYR A 113 -11.62 -49.09 7.84
N LEU A 114 -11.67 -49.31 9.15
CA LEU A 114 -11.10 -50.52 9.76
C LEU A 114 -12.10 -51.67 9.60
N ARG A 115 -12.09 -52.30 8.43
CA ARG A 115 -12.64 -53.66 8.28
C ARG A 115 -11.88 -54.56 9.24
N PRO A 116 -12.55 -55.36 10.08
CA PRO A 116 -11.86 -56.39 10.83
C PRO A 116 -11.40 -57.50 9.88
N THR A 117 -10.49 -58.33 10.40
CA THR A 117 -10.15 -59.70 9.96
C THR A 117 -8.95 -59.86 9.01
N LEU A 118 -7.84 -60.32 9.58
CA LEU A 118 -6.98 -61.37 9.00
C LEU A 118 -6.31 -62.23 10.08
N SER A 119 -6.91 -62.34 11.28
CA SER A 119 -6.56 -63.33 12.31
C SER A 119 -7.58 -64.48 12.43
N GLU A 120 -8.67 -64.46 11.65
CA GLU A 120 -9.57 -65.63 11.48
C GLU A 120 -9.13 -66.57 10.35
N LEU A 121 -7.97 -66.31 9.72
CA LEU A 121 -7.32 -67.27 8.83
C LEU A 121 -6.11 -67.87 9.57
N ARG A 122 -6.33 -69.03 10.23
CA ARG A 122 -5.35 -70.09 10.62
C ARG A 122 -5.19 -70.38 12.13
N SER A 123 -5.98 -71.35 12.61
CA SER A 123 -5.67 -72.42 13.60
C SER A 123 -6.94 -73.27 13.69
N ARG A 124 -7.03 -74.55 13.30
CA ARG A 124 -6.27 -75.74 13.75
C ARG A 124 -6.01 -75.77 15.24
#